data_AF-Q6CDD4-F1
#
_entry.id   AF-Q6CDD4-F1
#
_cell.length_a   1.000
_cell.length_b   1.000
_cell.length_c   1.000
_cell.angle_alpha   90.00
_cell.angle_beta   90.00
_cell.angle_gamma   90.00
#
_symmetry.space_group_name_H-M   'P 1'
#
loop_
_entity.id
_entity.type
_entity.pdbx_description
1 polymer ?
#
loop_
_entity_poly.entity_id
_entity_poly.type
_entity_poly.pdbx_seq_one_letter_code
_entity_poly.pdbx_strand_id
1 'polypeptide(L)'
;MSEEFKEKGNALFKAQDYAQAAQKYSLAIDALPHPVYYSNRAACYLKLGEYDKAAADCKAGLDHVPEFQKPQPNVPELKPDTPIKLFFRWSQALEDQRNYAAAIYVCNSGLKTYPGNESLTTQLKKLQWVEKKEKRDMKQKAFAPQPQTQAIPTPEASPTTQYIPIQVVDSLPIDLMSIYNTPETTDLLESPKLSTAAPTHHAFPTQLPLMLPACLNAYTLAQLLKSPQNQMKEVRTYLYNYDVAQWPHIFGRGGIDADFIEEMLKAIIENEDNSQRPRDIVQSMKKCERFNIANTFVPKDLKTKVNEICGESL
;
A
#
# COMPACT_ATOMS: atom_id res chain seq x y z
N MET A 1 -7.31 8.77 31.67
CA MET A 1 -6.82 9.57 30.52
C MET A 1 -6.97 8.78 29.21
N SER A 2 -6.45 7.55 29.09
CA SER A 2 -6.63 6.70 27.89
C SER A 2 -8.10 6.43 27.52
N GLU A 3 -8.96 6.14 28.50
CA GLU A 3 -10.38 5.87 28.28
C GLU A 3 -11.15 7.08 27.71
N GLU A 4 -10.79 8.30 28.11
CA GLU A 4 -11.38 9.54 27.60
C GLU A 4 -11.03 9.74 26.12
N PHE A 5 -9.77 9.45 25.74
CA PHE A 5 -9.34 9.47 24.35
C PHE A 5 -10.07 8.42 23.51
N LYS A 6 -10.27 7.21 24.05
CA LYS A 6 -11.07 6.16 23.42
C LYS A 6 -12.51 6.63 23.19
N GLU A 7 -13.15 7.26 24.18
CA GLU A 7 -14.53 7.75 24.04
C GLU A 7 -14.66 8.86 23.00
N LYS A 8 -13.73 9.81 22.99
CA LYS A 8 -13.63 10.84 21.93
C LYS A 8 -13.43 10.22 20.55
N GLY A 9 -12.54 9.22 20.44
CA GLY A 9 -12.34 8.46 19.21
C GLY A 9 -13.60 7.72 18.76
N ASN A 10 -14.36 7.13 19.69
CA ASN A 10 -15.62 6.44 19.39
C ASN A 10 -16.69 7.42 18.87
N ALA A 11 -16.76 8.63 19.44
CA ALA A 11 -17.69 9.66 18.98
C ALA A 11 -17.36 10.11 17.55
N LEU A 12 -16.08 10.38 17.27
CA LEU A 12 -15.61 10.72 15.91
C LEU A 12 -15.83 9.59 14.92
N PHE A 13 -15.59 8.34 15.34
CA PHE A 13 -15.85 7.16 14.50
C PHE A 13 -17.33 7.04 14.13
N LYS A 14 -18.24 7.29 15.08
CA LYS A 14 -19.69 7.33 14.81
C LYS A 14 -20.08 8.49 13.89
N ALA A 15 -19.39 9.61 13.99
CA ALA A 15 -19.52 10.75 13.08
C ALA A 15 -18.85 10.53 11.71
N GLN A 16 -18.29 9.33 11.45
CA GLN A 16 -17.58 8.96 10.24
C GLN A 16 -16.30 9.77 9.96
N ASP A 17 -15.79 10.51 10.96
CA ASP A 17 -14.49 11.16 10.89
C ASP A 17 -13.40 10.18 11.34
N TYR A 18 -13.06 9.26 10.45
CA TYR A 18 -12.12 8.18 10.74
C TYR A 18 -10.68 8.69 10.93
N ALA A 19 -10.30 9.78 10.27
CA ALA A 19 -8.95 10.34 10.38
C ALA A 19 -8.73 10.94 11.79
N GLN A 20 -9.66 11.78 12.27
CA GLN A 20 -9.55 12.31 13.63
C GLN A 20 -9.77 11.22 14.68
N ALA A 21 -10.65 10.24 14.43
CA ALA A 21 -10.82 9.09 15.32
C ALA A 21 -9.51 8.32 15.51
N ALA A 22 -8.78 8.05 14.41
CA ALA A 22 -7.48 7.37 14.46
C ALA A 22 -6.43 8.15 15.29
N GLN A 23 -6.43 9.48 15.18
CA GLN A 23 -5.55 10.33 16.02
C GLN A 23 -5.91 10.21 17.51
N LYS A 24 -7.20 10.23 17.87
CA LYS A 24 -7.62 10.05 19.27
C LYS A 24 -7.26 8.67 19.81
N TYR A 25 -7.42 7.61 19.02
CA TYR A 25 -6.96 6.29 19.45
C TYR A 25 -5.44 6.21 19.58
N SER A 26 -4.67 6.95 18.77
CA SER A 26 -3.22 7.02 18.93
C SER A 26 -2.84 7.64 20.28
N LEU A 27 -3.48 8.74 20.68
CA LEU A 27 -3.31 9.30 22.02
C LEU A 27 -3.71 8.34 23.14
N ALA A 28 -4.74 7.51 22.91
CA ALA A 28 -5.13 6.47 23.86
C ALA A 28 -4.04 5.38 24.00
N ILE A 29 -3.43 4.98 22.88
CA ILE A 29 -2.32 4.00 22.83
C ILE A 29 -1.06 4.56 23.50
N ASP A 30 -0.72 5.82 23.24
CA ASP A 30 0.45 6.48 23.85
C ASP A 30 0.30 6.55 25.38
N ALA A 31 -0.93 6.74 25.87
CA ALA A 31 -1.23 6.72 27.30
C ALA A 31 -1.27 5.30 27.89
N LEU A 32 -1.77 4.31 27.14
CA LEU A 32 -1.84 2.91 27.53
C LEU A 32 -1.98 2.03 26.27
N PRO A 33 -1.00 1.19 25.92
CA PRO A 33 -1.05 0.36 24.71
C PRO A 33 -1.99 -0.85 24.87
N HIS A 34 -3.30 -0.59 24.84
CA HIS A 34 -4.33 -1.60 25.07
C HIS A 34 -4.89 -2.19 23.75
N PRO A 35 -5.13 -3.52 23.65
CA PRO A 35 -5.61 -4.18 22.43
C PRO A 35 -6.89 -3.57 21.83
N VAL A 36 -7.79 -3.06 22.68
CA VAL A 36 -9.03 -2.40 22.22
C VAL A 36 -8.72 -1.14 21.40
N TYR A 37 -7.72 -0.36 21.78
CA TYR A 37 -7.38 0.89 21.09
C TYR A 37 -6.74 0.61 19.73
N TYR A 38 -5.82 -0.37 19.68
CA TYR A 38 -5.30 -0.89 18.41
C TYR A 38 -6.41 -1.42 17.50
N SER A 39 -7.34 -2.19 18.05
CA SER A 39 -8.48 -2.71 17.28
C SER A 39 -9.30 -1.56 16.69
N ASN A 40 -9.63 -0.55 17.48
CA ASN A 40 -10.45 0.59 17.04
C ASN A 40 -9.71 1.47 16.02
N ARG A 41 -8.41 1.69 16.18
CA ARG A 41 -7.60 2.43 15.21
C ARG A 41 -7.46 1.65 13.90
N ALA A 42 -7.26 0.33 13.94
CA ALA A 42 -7.30 -0.53 12.76
C ALA A 42 -8.64 -0.43 12.00
N ALA A 43 -9.76 -0.33 12.71
CA ALA A 43 -11.07 -0.13 12.08
C ALA A 43 -11.16 1.21 11.34
N CYS A 44 -10.52 2.26 11.86
CA CYS A 44 -10.42 3.56 11.16
C CYS A 44 -9.59 3.42 9.89
N TYR A 45 -8.42 2.77 9.98
CA TYR A 45 -7.55 2.55 8.83
C TYR A 45 -8.20 1.70 7.73
N LEU A 46 -8.98 0.68 8.09
CA LEU A 46 -9.80 -0.07 7.11
C LEU A 46 -10.80 0.85 6.39
N LYS A 47 -11.44 1.79 7.10
CA LYS A 47 -12.38 2.75 6.49
C LYS A 47 -11.68 3.81 5.63
N LEU A 48 -10.43 4.10 5.92
CA LEU A 48 -9.58 5.03 5.16
C LEU A 48 -8.85 4.36 3.98
N GLY A 49 -8.95 3.03 3.83
CA GLY A 49 -8.19 2.28 2.82
C GLY A 49 -6.69 2.14 3.14
N GLU A 50 -6.27 2.42 4.38
CA GLU A 50 -4.90 2.29 4.84
C GLU A 50 -4.62 0.87 5.35
N TYR A 51 -4.72 -0.12 4.46
CA TYR A 51 -4.71 -1.53 4.82
C TYR A 51 -3.42 -2.00 5.51
N ASP A 52 -2.26 -1.48 5.11
CA ASP A 52 -0.97 -1.83 5.74
C ASP A 52 -0.93 -1.40 7.20
N LYS A 53 -1.41 -0.18 7.49
CA LYS A 53 -1.50 0.32 8.87
C LYS A 53 -2.53 -0.46 9.67
N ALA A 54 -3.67 -0.81 9.05
CA ALA A 54 -4.68 -1.64 9.70
C ALA A 54 -4.13 -3.02 10.09
N ALA A 55 -3.38 -3.67 9.19
CA ALA A 55 -2.75 -4.96 9.45
C ALA A 55 -1.67 -4.86 10.55
N ALA A 56 -0.84 -3.82 10.50
CA ALA A 56 0.17 -3.56 11.52
C ALA A 56 -0.45 -3.34 12.91
N ASP A 57 -1.51 -2.53 13.01
CA ASP A 57 -2.24 -2.30 14.26
C ASP A 57 -2.89 -3.59 14.78
N CYS A 58 -3.46 -4.41 13.90
CA CYS A 58 -4.06 -5.66 14.33
C CYS A 58 -3.02 -6.63 14.92
N LYS A 59 -1.84 -6.71 14.30
CA LYS A 59 -0.73 -7.50 14.82
C LYS A 59 -0.24 -6.97 16.18
N ALA A 60 0.05 -5.67 16.27
CA ALA A 60 0.49 -5.06 17.52
C ALA A 60 -0.55 -5.24 18.65
N GLY A 61 -1.84 -5.06 18.33
CA GLY A 61 -2.92 -5.30 19.28
C GLY A 61 -2.99 -6.74 19.77
N LEU A 62 -2.71 -7.74 18.92
CA LEU A 62 -2.64 -9.14 19.30
C LEU A 62 -1.41 -9.44 20.17
N ASP A 63 -0.27 -8.80 19.91
CA ASP A 63 0.95 -8.96 20.71
C ASP A 63 0.74 -8.49 22.16
N HIS A 64 -0.15 -7.51 22.39
CA HIS A 64 -0.55 -7.05 23.71
C HIS A 64 -1.63 -7.92 24.38
N VAL A 65 -2.34 -8.80 23.67
CA VAL A 65 -3.44 -9.61 24.28
C VAL A 65 -3.00 -10.41 25.51
N PRO A 66 -1.83 -11.11 25.52
CA PRO A 66 -1.40 -11.89 26.68
C PRO A 66 -1.26 -11.06 27.96
N GLU A 67 -0.89 -9.78 27.85
CA GLU A 67 -0.73 -8.87 28.98
C GLU A 67 -2.06 -8.60 29.68
N PHE A 68 -3.16 -8.49 28.92
CA PHE A 68 -4.48 -8.15 29.44
C PHE A 68 -5.42 -9.36 29.62
N GLN A 69 -4.90 -10.59 29.50
CA GLN A 69 -5.68 -11.82 29.77
C GLN A 69 -6.06 -11.98 31.24
N LYS A 70 -5.29 -11.37 32.15
CA LYS A 70 -5.57 -11.35 33.58
C LYS A 70 -6.04 -9.96 33.99
N PRO A 71 -7.02 -9.84 34.89
CA PRO A 71 -7.43 -8.55 35.42
C PRO A 71 -6.26 -7.80 36.05
N GLN A 72 -6.13 -6.52 35.72
CA GLN A 72 -5.10 -5.63 36.26
C GLN A 72 -5.77 -4.44 36.98
N PRO A 73 -5.15 -3.92 38.05
CA PRO A 73 -5.71 -2.78 38.78
C PRO A 73 -5.71 -1.52 37.91
N ASN A 74 -6.83 -0.78 37.92
CA ASN A 74 -6.99 0.51 37.22
C ASN A 74 -6.84 0.46 35.68
N VAL A 75 -6.94 -0.74 35.10
CA VAL A 75 -6.88 -0.96 33.65
C VAL A 75 -8.20 -1.57 33.19
N PRO A 76 -8.78 -1.10 32.07
CA PRO A 76 -9.98 -1.71 31.50
C PRO A 76 -9.75 -3.19 31.18
N GLU A 77 -10.69 -4.05 31.56
CA GLU A 77 -10.61 -5.49 31.23
C GLU A 77 -10.70 -5.72 29.72
N LEU A 78 -9.86 -6.63 29.23
CA LEU A 78 -9.90 -7.05 27.83
C LEU A 78 -11.17 -7.86 27.57
N LYS A 79 -12.02 -7.34 26.69
CA LYS A 79 -13.22 -8.06 26.29
C LYS A 79 -12.84 -9.31 25.46
N PRO A 80 -13.46 -10.49 25.70
CA PRO A 80 -13.14 -11.74 25.00
C PRO A 80 -13.28 -11.69 23.48
N ASP A 81 -14.09 -10.76 22.96
CA ASP A 81 -14.32 -10.55 21.53
C ASP A 81 -13.22 -9.69 20.86
N THR A 82 -12.39 -8.99 21.63
CA THR A 82 -11.37 -8.07 21.10
C THR A 82 -10.31 -8.79 20.26
N PRO A 83 -9.71 -9.91 20.71
CA PRO A 83 -8.76 -10.67 19.90
C PRO A 83 -9.40 -11.20 18.60
N ILE A 84 -10.65 -11.67 18.68
CA ILE A 84 -11.41 -12.15 17.52
C ILE A 84 -11.60 -11.02 16.50
N LYS A 85 -11.95 -9.81 16.97
CA LYS A 85 -12.07 -8.61 16.12
C LYS A 85 -10.74 -8.23 15.48
N LEU A 86 -9.63 -8.35 16.20
CA LEU A 86 -8.29 -8.08 15.65
C LEU A 86 -7.94 -9.07 14.53
N PHE A 87 -8.13 -10.38 14.73
CA PHE A 87 -7.94 -11.40 13.68
C PHE A 87 -8.83 -11.13 12.47
N PHE A 88 -10.10 -10.81 12.70
CA PHE A 88 -11.05 -10.54 11.64
C PHE A 88 -10.64 -9.30 10.82
N ARG A 89 -10.35 -8.17 11.50
CA ARG A 89 -9.91 -6.92 10.84
C ARG A 89 -8.59 -7.08 10.10
N TRP A 90 -7.65 -7.86 10.64
CA TRP A 90 -6.40 -8.18 9.95
C TRP A 90 -6.66 -8.97 8.66
N SER A 91 -7.55 -9.98 8.72
CA SER A 91 -7.93 -10.73 7.52
C SER A 91 -8.62 -9.86 6.47
N GLN A 92 -9.40 -8.86 6.89
CA GLN A 92 -10.02 -7.89 5.97
C GLN A 92 -8.96 -6.99 5.30
N ALA A 93 -8.01 -6.47 6.09
CA ALA A 93 -6.91 -5.67 5.55
C ALA A 93 -6.10 -6.44 4.50
N LEU A 94 -5.77 -7.70 4.78
CA LEU A 94 -5.05 -8.56 3.84
C LEU A 94 -5.89 -8.96 2.63
N GLU A 95 -7.21 -9.13 2.80
CA GLU A 95 -8.15 -9.36 1.70
C GLU A 95 -8.15 -8.17 0.73
N ASP A 96 -8.24 -6.94 1.24
CA ASP A 96 -8.22 -5.73 0.43
C ASP A 96 -6.86 -5.51 -0.28
N GLN A 97 -5.77 -6.06 0.27
CA GLN A 97 -4.46 -6.14 -0.38
C GLN A 97 -4.34 -7.29 -1.39
N ARG A 98 -5.39 -8.10 -1.58
CA ARG A 98 -5.39 -9.35 -2.37
C ARG A 98 -4.38 -10.39 -1.90
N ASN A 99 -3.88 -10.27 -0.67
CA ASN A 99 -3.02 -11.28 -0.07
C ASN A 99 -3.87 -12.36 0.62
N TYR A 100 -4.62 -13.11 -0.20
CA TYR A 100 -5.56 -14.11 0.30
C TYR A 100 -4.89 -15.24 1.07
N ALA A 101 -3.67 -15.63 0.69
CA ALA A 101 -2.91 -16.66 1.39
C ALA A 101 -2.61 -16.24 2.84
N ALA A 102 -2.12 -15.00 3.04
CA ALA A 102 -1.90 -14.46 4.37
C ALA A 102 -3.22 -14.27 5.13
N ALA A 103 -4.28 -13.78 4.48
CA ALA A 103 -5.60 -13.60 5.11
C ALA A 103 -6.16 -14.94 5.64
N ILE A 104 -6.04 -16.01 4.85
CA ILE A 104 -6.43 -17.38 5.23
C ILE A 104 -5.60 -17.86 6.43
N TYR A 105 -4.29 -17.63 6.41
CA TYR A 105 -3.40 -17.99 7.51
C TYR A 105 -3.80 -17.31 8.82
N VAL A 106 -4.10 -16.01 8.77
CA VAL A 106 -4.57 -15.22 9.92
C VAL A 106 -5.88 -15.77 10.47
N CYS A 107 -6.87 -16.06 9.62
CA CYS A 107 -8.13 -16.67 10.05
C CYS A 107 -7.93 -18.04 10.70
N ASN A 108 -7.09 -18.91 10.11
CA ASN A 108 -6.78 -20.22 10.69
C ASN A 108 -6.09 -20.10 12.05
N SER A 109 -5.16 -19.15 12.19
CA SER A 109 -4.48 -18.86 13.45
C SER A 109 -5.47 -18.40 14.53
N GLY A 110 -6.40 -17.50 14.17
CA GLY A 110 -7.48 -17.07 15.06
C GLY A 110 -8.40 -18.22 15.47
N LEU A 111 -8.79 -19.10 14.55
CA LEU A 111 -9.63 -20.26 14.84
C LEU A 111 -8.92 -21.36 15.66
N LYS A 112 -7.59 -21.45 15.57
CA LYS A 112 -6.80 -22.35 16.42
C LYS A 112 -6.87 -21.91 17.88
N THR A 113 -6.81 -20.61 18.15
CA THR A 113 -6.90 -20.06 19.51
C THR A 113 -8.35 -19.93 20.00
N TYR A 114 -9.29 -19.62 19.10
CA TYR A 114 -10.70 -19.39 19.40
C TYR A 114 -11.57 -20.33 18.54
N PRO A 115 -11.60 -21.63 18.85
CA PRO A 115 -12.36 -22.60 18.08
C PRO A 115 -13.87 -22.32 18.16
N GLY A 116 -14.59 -22.57 17.07
CA GLY A 116 -16.05 -22.39 17.01
C GLY A 116 -16.52 -20.96 16.73
N ASN A 117 -15.61 -20.00 16.46
CA ASN A 117 -16.03 -18.65 16.10
C ASN A 117 -16.65 -18.58 14.69
N GLU A 118 -17.93 -18.21 14.61
CA GLU A 118 -18.68 -18.14 13.35
C GLU A 118 -18.16 -17.06 12.39
N SER A 119 -17.78 -15.88 12.89
CA SER A 119 -17.30 -14.76 12.07
C SER A 119 -16.01 -15.12 11.32
N LEU A 120 -15.02 -15.67 12.04
CA LEU A 120 -13.76 -16.13 11.45
C LEU A 120 -13.96 -17.33 10.52
N THR A 121 -14.86 -18.25 10.86
CA THR A 121 -15.19 -19.40 10.01
C THR A 121 -15.82 -18.95 8.68
N THR A 122 -16.74 -17.99 8.74
CA THR A 122 -17.42 -17.44 7.56
C THR A 122 -16.43 -16.69 6.66
N GLN A 123 -15.58 -15.85 7.26
CA GLN A 123 -14.54 -15.13 6.54
C GLN A 123 -13.53 -16.09 5.89
N LEU A 124 -13.09 -17.13 6.60
CA LEU A 124 -12.20 -18.16 6.06
C LEU A 124 -12.79 -18.85 4.82
N LYS A 125 -14.06 -19.27 4.88
CA LYS A 125 -14.75 -19.91 3.74
C LYS A 125 -14.83 -18.96 2.54
N LYS A 126 -15.16 -17.69 2.78
CA LYS A 126 -15.18 -16.65 1.74
C LYS A 126 -13.81 -16.52 1.08
N LEU A 127 -12.75 -16.34 1.87
CA LEU A 127 -11.38 -16.15 1.37
C LEU A 127 -10.90 -17.36 0.57
N GLN A 128 -11.16 -18.58 1.03
CA GLN A 128 -10.82 -19.81 0.31
C GLN A 128 -11.54 -19.91 -1.03
N TRP A 129 -12.80 -19.47 -1.10
CA TRP A 129 -13.54 -19.43 -2.36
C TRP A 129 -12.96 -18.40 -3.34
N VAL A 130 -12.65 -17.19 -2.85
CA VAL A 130 -12.05 -16.12 -3.66
C VAL A 130 -10.69 -16.56 -4.20
N GLU A 131 -9.83 -17.13 -3.36
CA GLU A 131 -8.49 -17.58 -3.76
C GLU A 131 -8.57 -18.67 -4.86
N LYS A 132 -9.47 -19.65 -4.70
CA LYS A 132 -9.70 -20.69 -5.73
C LYS A 132 -10.22 -20.11 -7.03
N LYS A 133 -11.16 -19.16 -6.95
CA LYS A 133 -11.71 -18.49 -8.12
C LYS A 133 -10.64 -17.72 -8.87
N GLU A 134 -9.83 -16.90 -8.18
CA GLU A 134 -8.75 -16.16 -8.83
C GLU A 134 -7.70 -17.06 -9.47
N LYS A 135 -7.31 -18.16 -8.79
CA LYS A 135 -6.41 -19.17 -9.38
C LYS A 135 -6.99 -19.79 -10.65
N ARG A 136 -8.30 -20.06 -10.68
CA ARG A 136 -8.98 -20.59 -11.87
C ARG A 136 -9.00 -19.57 -13.01
N ASP A 137 -9.39 -18.34 -12.70
CA ASP A 137 -9.50 -17.26 -13.69
C ASP A 137 -8.11 -16.91 -14.25
N MET A 138 -7.05 -16.98 -13.43
CA MET A 138 -5.65 -16.82 -13.87
C MET A 138 -5.19 -17.94 -14.80
N LYS A 139 -5.54 -19.21 -14.49
CA LYS A 139 -5.25 -20.35 -15.39
C LYS A 139 -5.98 -20.24 -16.74
N GLN A 140 -7.22 -19.75 -16.74
CA GLN A 140 -7.99 -19.55 -17.97
C GLN A 140 -7.41 -18.43 -18.84
N LYS A 141 -6.95 -17.32 -18.23
CA LYS A 141 -6.22 -16.25 -18.96
C LYS A 141 -4.90 -16.72 -19.54
N ALA A 142 -4.18 -17.61 -18.85
CA ALA A 142 -2.93 -18.17 -19.34
C ALA A 142 -3.10 -19.13 -20.54
N PHE A 143 -4.31 -19.67 -20.75
CA PHE A 143 -4.63 -20.60 -21.85
C PHE A 143 -5.32 -19.91 -23.04
N ALA A 144 -5.54 -18.59 -23.00
CA ALA A 144 -6.07 -17.86 -24.14
C ALA A 144 -5.05 -17.87 -25.30
N PRO A 145 -5.42 -18.29 -26.52
CA PRO A 145 -4.50 -18.29 -27.64
C PRO A 145 -4.03 -16.87 -27.92
N GLN A 146 -2.71 -16.65 -27.92
CA GLN A 146 -2.14 -15.38 -28.36
C GLN A 146 -2.53 -15.14 -29.83
N PRO A 147 -2.92 -13.92 -30.22
CA PRO A 147 -3.18 -13.61 -31.62
C PRO A 147 -1.93 -13.96 -32.44
N GLN A 148 -2.13 -14.77 -33.48
CA GLN A 148 -1.07 -15.27 -34.35
C GLN A 148 -0.30 -14.09 -34.95
N THR A 149 0.92 -13.87 -34.49
CA THR A 149 1.88 -12.98 -35.15
C THR A 149 2.14 -13.55 -36.53
N GLN A 150 1.79 -12.78 -37.58
CA GLN A 150 2.02 -13.16 -38.96
C GLN A 150 3.51 -13.45 -39.18
N ALA A 151 3.79 -14.59 -39.81
CA ALA A 151 5.13 -15.08 -40.07
C ALA A 151 5.92 -14.09 -40.94
N ILE A 152 7.03 -13.60 -40.41
CA ILE A 152 8.08 -12.92 -41.18
C ILE A 152 8.79 -14.00 -42.01
N PRO A 153 8.97 -13.85 -43.33
CA PRO A 153 9.69 -14.83 -44.14
C PRO A 153 11.19 -14.84 -43.78
N THR A 154 11.70 -16.05 -43.57
CA THR A 154 13.08 -16.42 -43.26
C THR A 154 14.05 -16.07 -44.40
N PRO A 155 15.25 -15.52 -44.12
CA PRO A 155 16.41 -15.69 -44.99
C PRO A 155 17.31 -16.84 -44.52
N GLU A 156 18.00 -17.42 -45.49
CA GLU A 156 18.73 -18.69 -45.49
C GLU A 156 19.98 -18.77 -44.58
N ALA A 157 20.27 -20.03 -44.20
CA ALA A 157 21.47 -20.69 -43.66
C ALA A 157 22.79 -19.91 -43.34
N SER A 158 23.17 -19.98 -42.04
CA SER A 158 24.45 -20.45 -41.41
C SER A 158 25.84 -19.93 -41.88
N PRO A 159 26.89 -19.83 -41.01
CA PRO A 159 27.28 -20.88 -40.05
C PRO A 159 27.89 -20.51 -38.66
N THR A 160 27.76 -21.48 -37.76
CA THR A 160 28.63 -21.87 -36.60
C THR A 160 28.91 -20.86 -35.49
N THR A 161 28.27 -21.07 -34.33
CA THR A 161 28.81 -20.65 -33.01
C THR A 161 29.12 -21.90 -32.19
N GLN A 162 30.37 -21.99 -31.72
CA GLN A 162 30.89 -23.10 -30.93
C GLN A 162 30.19 -23.20 -29.56
N TYR A 163 29.83 -24.42 -29.18
CA TYR A 163 29.27 -24.78 -27.88
C TYR A 163 30.41 -25.11 -26.90
N ILE A 164 30.44 -24.44 -25.73
CA ILE A 164 31.33 -24.80 -24.61
C ILE A 164 30.48 -25.54 -23.56
N PRO A 165 30.83 -26.77 -23.15
CA PRO A 165 30.06 -27.51 -22.16
C PRO A 165 30.33 -27.02 -20.74
N ILE A 166 29.27 -26.93 -19.93
CA ILE A 166 29.33 -26.64 -18.49
C ILE A 166 29.80 -27.91 -17.77
N GLN A 167 30.93 -27.83 -17.07
CA GLN A 167 31.39 -28.87 -16.15
C GLN A 167 30.70 -28.69 -14.79
N VAL A 168 30.07 -29.76 -14.30
CA VAL A 168 29.50 -29.87 -12.96
C VAL A 168 30.64 -30.00 -11.96
N VAL A 169 30.68 -29.13 -10.94
CA VAL A 169 31.48 -29.35 -9.73
C VAL A 169 30.54 -29.36 -8.53
N ASP A 170 30.56 -30.50 -7.85
CA ASP A 170 29.82 -30.79 -6.63
C ASP A 170 30.31 -29.98 -5.42
N SER A 171 29.35 -29.71 -4.53
CA SER A 171 29.48 -29.48 -3.07
C SER A 171 30.03 -28.15 -2.56
N LEU A 172 29.14 -27.34 -1.97
CA LEU A 172 29.44 -26.54 -0.77
C LEU A 172 28.19 -26.45 0.13
N PRO A 173 28.24 -26.92 1.39
CA PRO A 173 27.28 -26.55 2.43
C PRO A 173 27.78 -25.32 3.20
N ILE A 174 26.88 -24.44 3.66
CA ILE A 174 26.80 -23.98 5.07
C ILE A 174 25.63 -22.99 5.26
N ASP A 175 24.84 -23.38 6.25
CA ASP A 175 23.85 -22.75 7.12
C ASP A 175 23.67 -21.22 7.12
N LEU A 176 22.40 -20.81 6.99
CA LEU A 176 21.91 -19.44 7.00
C LEU A 176 21.27 -19.11 8.37
N MET A 177 22.03 -19.24 9.46
CA MET A 177 21.60 -18.88 10.82
C MET A 177 22.82 -18.50 11.68
N SER A 178 23.16 -17.21 11.79
CA SER A 178 24.01 -16.68 12.88
C SER A 178 24.24 -15.16 12.94
N ILE A 179 23.67 -14.30 12.08
CA ILE A 179 24.05 -12.87 12.07
C ILE A 179 23.31 -11.98 13.11
N TYR A 180 22.54 -12.57 14.03
CA TYR A 180 22.02 -11.85 15.20
C TYR A 180 22.68 -12.41 16.47
N ASN A 181 23.72 -11.73 16.95
CA ASN A 181 23.99 -11.40 18.36
C ASN A 181 25.40 -10.80 18.57
N THR A 182 25.45 -9.47 18.82
CA THR A 182 26.20 -8.68 19.86
C THR A 182 27.58 -9.11 20.40
N PRO A 183 28.37 -8.28 21.13
CA PRO A 183 28.54 -6.81 21.24
C PRO A 183 30.03 -6.35 21.25
N GLU A 184 30.26 -5.03 21.38
CA GLU A 184 31.39 -4.32 22.05
C GLU A 184 32.87 -4.71 21.83
N THR A 185 33.67 -3.72 21.41
CA THR A 185 34.90 -3.22 22.09
C THR A 185 35.44 -2.01 21.30
N THR A 186 35.38 -0.80 21.88
CA THR A 186 36.55 0.02 22.29
C THR A 186 37.71 -0.03 21.29
N ASP A 187 38.18 1.06 20.69
CA ASP A 187 38.80 2.16 21.43
C ASP A 187 39.16 3.34 20.49
N LEU A 188 39.39 4.50 21.12
CA LEU A 188 40.04 5.73 20.61
C LEU A 188 39.21 6.72 19.77
N LEU A 189 38.79 7.81 20.43
CA LEU A 189 39.14 9.18 20.03
C LEU A 189 38.80 10.17 21.16
N GLU A 190 39.85 10.77 21.71
CA GLU A 190 39.80 11.88 22.68
C GLU A 190 39.12 13.12 22.06
N SER A 191 38.33 13.81 22.89
CA SER A 191 37.76 15.13 22.59
C SER A 191 38.72 16.25 22.98
N PRO A 192 38.61 17.42 22.31
CA PRO A 192 38.63 18.66 23.09
C PRO A 192 37.46 19.60 22.78
N LYS A 193 36.74 19.89 23.87
CA LYS A 193 36.21 21.19 24.34
C LYS A 193 35.39 22.10 23.41
N LEU A 194 34.15 22.23 23.86
CA LEU A 194 33.22 23.36 23.76
C LEU A 194 33.90 24.74 23.59
N SER A 195 33.62 25.41 22.47
CA SER A 195 33.83 26.85 22.30
C SER A 195 32.56 27.49 21.77
N THR A 196 32.06 28.45 22.54
CA THR A 196 30.96 29.36 22.28
C THR A 196 31.23 30.21 21.04
N ALA A 197 30.39 30.09 20.01
CA ALA A 197 30.22 31.11 18.98
C ALA A 197 28.75 31.11 18.51
N ALA A 198 28.12 32.29 18.57
CA ALA A 198 26.73 32.51 18.21
C ALA A 198 26.47 32.18 16.73
N PRO A 199 25.30 31.60 16.37
CA PRO A 199 24.99 31.33 14.97
C PRO A 199 24.48 32.61 14.30
N THR A 200 25.25 33.11 13.34
CA THR A 200 24.75 33.96 12.27
C THR A 200 23.55 33.31 11.60
N HIS A 201 22.47 34.08 11.44
CA HIS A 201 21.22 33.70 10.80
C HIS A 201 21.45 33.19 9.37
N HIS A 202 21.57 31.88 9.20
CA HIS A 202 21.29 31.24 7.93
C HIS A 202 19.77 31.09 7.82
N ALA A 203 19.19 31.73 6.80
CA ALA A 203 17.79 31.59 6.45
C ALA A 203 17.47 30.10 6.26
N PHE A 204 16.59 29.57 7.10
CA PHE A 204 16.01 28.24 6.90
C PHE A 204 15.33 28.20 5.53
N PRO A 205 15.63 27.24 4.64
CA PRO A 205 14.79 27.03 3.47
C PRO A 205 13.37 26.75 3.95
N THR A 206 12.45 27.63 3.56
CA THR A 206 11.08 27.73 4.10
C THR A 206 10.14 26.61 3.62
N GLN A 207 10.66 25.47 3.12
CA GLN A 207 9.80 24.39 2.62
C GLN A 207 10.34 23.02 3.03
N LEU A 208 9.49 22.25 3.71
CA LEU A 208 9.70 20.83 3.94
C LEU A 208 9.82 20.10 2.57
N PRO A 209 10.75 19.15 2.41
CA PRO A 209 10.86 18.37 1.18
C PRO A 209 9.56 17.59 0.91
N LEU A 210 9.15 17.54 -0.36
CA LEU A 210 7.98 16.79 -0.79
C LEU A 210 8.23 15.29 -0.51
N MET A 211 7.43 14.69 0.37
CA MET A 211 7.52 13.26 0.67
C MET A 211 6.68 12.48 -0.34
N LEU A 212 7.33 11.94 -1.37
CA LEU A 212 6.69 11.04 -2.34
C LEU A 212 6.63 9.61 -1.78
N PRO A 213 5.45 8.97 -1.74
CA PRO A 213 5.32 7.61 -1.22
C PRO A 213 5.92 6.59 -2.21
N ALA A 214 6.44 5.47 -1.70
CA ALA A 214 6.93 4.37 -2.56
C ALA A 214 5.78 3.58 -3.22
N CYS A 215 4.61 3.54 -2.57
CA CYS A 215 3.40 2.86 -3.05
C CYS A 215 2.21 3.82 -2.97
N LEU A 216 1.46 3.95 -4.06
CA LEU A 216 0.23 4.75 -4.12
C LEU A 216 -1.00 3.91 -3.75
N ASN A 217 -1.88 4.51 -2.95
CA ASN A 217 -3.28 4.13 -2.77
C ASN A 217 -4.18 5.35 -3.01
N ALA A 218 -5.50 5.14 -3.13
CA ALA A 218 -6.44 6.22 -3.46
C ALA A 218 -6.34 7.43 -2.50
N TYR A 219 -6.14 7.20 -1.21
CA TYR A 219 -6.01 8.27 -0.21
C TYR A 219 -4.72 9.08 -0.39
N THR A 220 -3.56 8.41 -0.46
CA THR A 220 -2.25 9.07 -0.67
C THR A 220 -2.22 9.84 -1.97
N LEU A 221 -2.84 9.30 -3.03
CA LEU A 221 -3.00 10.00 -4.30
C LEU A 221 -3.83 11.28 -4.14
N ALA A 222 -4.98 11.20 -3.45
CA ALA A 222 -5.81 12.37 -3.18
C ALA A 222 -5.09 13.43 -2.33
N GLN A 223 -4.15 13.05 -1.46
CA GLN A 223 -3.30 14.01 -0.74
C GLN A 223 -2.24 14.63 -1.66
N LEU A 224 -1.61 13.83 -2.52
CA LEU A 224 -0.62 14.32 -3.48
C LEU A 224 -1.21 15.34 -4.46
N LEU A 225 -2.43 15.11 -4.94
CA LEU A 225 -3.13 16.05 -5.83
C LEU A 225 -3.51 17.38 -5.16
N LYS A 226 -3.45 17.44 -3.82
CA LYS A 226 -3.65 18.67 -3.03
C LYS A 226 -2.34 19.39 -2.70
N SER A 227 -1.22 18.95 -3.27
CA SER A 227 0.08 19.57 -3.02
C SER A 227 0.11 21.03 -3.51
N PRO A 228 0.91 21.91 -2.88
CA PRO A 228 1.12 23.27 -3.35
C PRO A 228 1.54 23.33 -4.82
N GLN A 229 1.09 24.36 -5.55
CA GLN A 229 1.29 24.46 -7.00
C GLN A 229 2.77 24.42 -7.44
N ASN A 230 3.68 24.92 -6.60
CA ASN A 230 5.13 24.89 -6.84
C ASN A 230 5.73 23.47 -6.75
N GLN A 231 5.03 22.52 -6.12
CA GLN A 231 5.43 21.11 -6.00
C GLN A 231 4.72 20.19 -7.01
N MET A 232 3.67 20.67 -7.67
CA MET A 232 2.87 19.86 -8.60
C MET A 232 3.68 19.32 -9.79
N LYS A 233 4.73 20.02 -10.23
CA LYS A 233 5.62 19.52 -11.30
C LYS A 233 6.33 18.22 -10.90
N GLU A 234 6.77 18.14 -9.64
CA GLU A 234 7.43 16.96 -9.10
C GLU A 234 6.42 15.81 -8.92
N VAL A 235 5.21 16.12 -8.44
CA VAL A 235 4.09 15.16 -8.37
C VAL A 235 3.76 14.61 -9.76
N ARG A 236 3.62 15.45 -10.79
CA ARG A 236 3.34 15.03 -12.17
C ARG A 236 4.45 14.13 -12.71
N THR A 237 5.71 14.47 -12.46
CA THR A 237 6.87 13.65 -12.86
C THR A 237 6.85 12.28 -12.19
N TYR A 238 6.52 12.24 -10.90
CA TYR A 238 6.35 10.99 -10.15
C TYR A 238 5.21 10.13 -10.71
N LEU A 239 4.03 10.72 -10.94
CA LEU A 239 2.87 10.00 -11.49
C LEU A 239 3.10 9.52 -12.93
N TYR A 240 3.78 10.30 -13.75
CA TYR A 240 4.13 9.92 -15.13
C TYR A 240 4.99 8.64 -15.17
N ASN A 241 5.89 8.48 -14.20
CA ASN A 241 6.80 7.34 -14.10
C ASN A 241 6.23 6.17 -13.27
N TYR A 242 5.08 6.34 -12.61
CA TYR A 242 4.48 5.32 -11.76
C TYR A 242 3.88 4.14 -12.55
N ASP A 243 3.90 2.92 -12.00
CA ASP A 243 3.41 1.73 -12.70
C ASP A 243 1.94 1.87 -13.14
N VAL A 244 1.72 1.92 -14.46
CA VAL A 244 0.40 2.12 -15.06
C VAL A 244 -0.52 0.94 -14.82
N ALA A 245 -0.01 -0.27 -14.59
CA ALA A 245 -0.84 -1.45 -14.32
C ALA A 245 -1.61 -1.33 -12.99
N GLN A 246 -1.16 -0.46 -12.09
CA GLN A 246 -1.76 -0.28 -10.76
C GLN A 246 -3.00 0.61 -10.79
N TRP A 247 -3.23 1.46 -11.80
CA TRP A 247 -4.34 2.43 -11.77
C TRP A 247 -5.72 1.81 -11.55
N PRO A 248 -6.12 0.73 -12.27
CA PRO A 248 -7.41 0.08 -12.02
C PRO A 248 -7.52 -0.51 -10.60
N HIS A 249 -6.39 -0.91 -10.00
CA HIS A 249 -6.34 -1.39 -8.62
C HIS A 249 -6.48 -0.25 -7.62
N ILE A 250 -5.76 0.86 -7.84
CA ILE A 250 -5.75 2.03 -6.96
C ILE A 250 -7.14 2.67 -6.87
N PHE A 251 -7.82 2.84 -8.01
CA PHE A 251 -9.17 3.42 -8.04
C PHE A 251 -10.27 2.40 -7.71
N GLY A 252 -10.02 1.11 -7.96
CA GLY A 252 -10.92 0.02 -7.62
C GLY A 252 -12.37 0.28 -8.08
N ARG A 253 -13.32 0.01 -7.17
CA ARG A 253 -14.76 0.31 -7.37
C ARG A 253 -15.16 1.76 -7.07
N GLY A 254 -14.25 2.55 -6.50
CA GLY A 254 -14.49 3.98 -6.23
C GLY A 254 -14.59 4.78 -7.52
N GLY A 255 -13.83 4.33 -8.52
CA GLY A 255 -13.71 4.97 -9.82
C GLY A 255 -12.67 6.07 -9.83
N ILE A 256 -12.26 6.46 -11.03
CA ILE A 256 -11.27 7.52 -11.27
C ILE A 256 -11.95 8.89 -11.22
N ASP A 257 -11.25 9.88 -10.65
CA ASP A 257 -11.72 11.25 -10.49
C ASP A 257 -11.23 12.17 -11.60
N ALA A 258 -11.98 13.24 -11.90
CA ALA A 258 -11.65 14.19 -12.96
C ALA A 258 -10.33 14.94 -12.69
N ASP A 259 -10.10 15.34 -11.44
CA ASP A 259 -8.88 16.04 -11.02
C ASP A 259 -7.62 15.21 -11.30
N PHE A 260 -7.69 13.90 -11.05
CA PHE A 260 -6.58 13.01 -11.36
C PHE A 260 -6.33 12.89 -12.87
N ILE A 261 -7.39 12.73 -13.67
CA ILE A 261 -7.25 12.66 -15.12
C ILE A 261 -6.60 13.95 -15.62
N GLU A 262 -7.08 15.11 -15.17
CA GLU A 262 -6.53 16.41 -15.55
C GLU A 262 -5.03 16.52 -15.24
N GLU A 263 -4.61 16.16 -14.02
CA GLU A 263 -3.20 16.22 -13.62
C GLU A 263 -2.33 15.20 -14.39
N MET A 264 -2.87 14.04 -14.74
CA MET A 264 -2.18 13.07 -15.61
C MET A 264 -2.04 13.57 -17.04
N LEU A 265 -3.05 14.23 -17.61
CA LEU A 265 -2.94 14.83 -18.95
C LEU A 265 -1.88 15.95 -18.96
N LYS A 266 -1.83 16.78 -17.92
CA LYS A 266 -0.77 17.79 -17.76
C LYS A 266 0.61 17.12 -17.65
N ALA A 267 0.72 16.02 -16.91
CA ALA A 267 1.97 15.26 -16.80
C ALA A 267 2.44 14.71 -18.16
N ILE A 268 1.53 14.24 -19.01
CA ILE A 268 1.85 13.79 -20.37
C ILE A 268 2.35 14.96 -21.22
N ILE A 269 1.64 16.09 -21.20
CA ILE A 269 2.01 17.29 -21.97
C ILE A 269 3.37 17.82 -21.52
N GLU A 270 3.68 17.81 -20.22
CA GLU A 270 4.95 18.33 -19.71
C GLU A 270 6.18 17.48 -20.07
N ASN A 271 5.99 16.18 -20.34
CA ASN A 271 7.09 15.27 -20.66
C ASN A 271 7.33 15.14 -22.18
N GLU A 272 6.47 15.73 -23.04
CA GLU A 272 6.52 15.75 -24.52
C GLU A 272 7.29 14.57 -25.16
N ASP A 273 6.94 13.35 -24.78
CA ASP A 273 7.62 12.15 -25.22
C ASP A 273 6.78 11.41 -26.26
N ASN A 274 7.38 11.10 -27.42
CA ASN A 274 6.76 10.31 -28.50
C ASN A 274 6.84 8.80 -28.25
N SER A 275 7.22 8.37 -27.06
CA SER A 275 7.27 6.96 -26.67
C SER A 275 5.87 6.33 -26.53
N GLN A 276 5.85 5.02 -26.25
CA GLN A 276 4.63 4.28 -25.98
C GLN A 276 3.97 4.68 -24.64
N ARG A 277 4.71 5.39 -23.77
CA ARG A 277 4.32 5.65 -22.39
C ARG A 277 3.03 6.48 -22.24
N PRO A 278 2.85 7.62 -22.95
CA PRO A 278 1.58 8.36 -22.91
C PRO A 278 0.37 7.50 -23.28
N ARG A 279 0.52 6.62 -24.28
CA ARG A 279 -0.55 5.73 -24.73
C ARG A 279 -0.90 4.71 -23.65
N ASP A 280 0.11 4.11 -23.01
CA ASP A 280 -0.10 3.13 -21.94
C ASP A 280 -0.81 3.76 -20.73
N ILE A 281 -0.46 5.00 -20.38
CA ILE A 281 -1.13 5.77 -19.32
C ILE A 281 -2.61 5.96 -19.67
N VAL A 282 -2.92 6.48 -20.87
CA VAL A 282 -4.30 6.72 -21.32
C VAL A 282 -5.11 5.41 -21.36
N GLN A 283 -4.53 4.34 -21.91
CA GLN A 283 -5.18 3.03 -21.98
C GLN A 283 -5.44 2.42 -20.61
N SER A 284 -4.56 2.67 -19.64
CA SER A 284 -4.80 2.22 -18.27
C SER A 284 -5.88 3.04 -17.56
N MET A 285 -5.91 4.37 -17.72
CA MET A 285 -6.98 5.22 -17.18
C MET A 285 -8.35 4.81 -17.73
N LYS A 286 -8.45 4.48 -19.03
CA LYS A 286 -9.69 3.99 -19.67
C LYS A 286 -10.24 2.69 -19.04
N LYS A 287 -9.39 1.88 -18.41
CA LYS A 287 -9.81 0.65 -17.70
C LYS A 287 -10.39 0.90 -16.31
N CYS A 288 -10.23 2.12 -15.76
CA CYS A 288 -10.73 2.45 -14.44
C CYS A 288 -12.25 2.66 -14.46
N GLU A 289 -12.94 2.27 -13.38
CA GLU A 289 -14.37 2.52 -13.25
C GLU A 289 -14.66 4.03 -13.31
N ARG A 290 -15.82 4.41 -13.85
CA ARG A 290 -16.27 5.81 -14.00
C ARG A 290 -15.40 6.72 -14.88
N PHE A 291 -14.41 6.19 -15.59
CA PHE A 291 -13.56 6.98 -16.50
C PHE A 291 -14.36 7.85 -17.47
N ASN A 292 -15.35 7.28 -18.17
CA ASN A 292 -16.16 8.04 -19.13
C ASN A 292 -16.90 9.22 -18.49
N ILE A 293 -17.37 9.06 -17.25
CA ILE A 293 -18.08 10.11 -16.51
C ILE A 293 -17.07 11.19 -16.10
N ALA A 294 -15.96 10.81 -15.47
CA ALA A 294 -14.93 11.74 -15.02
C ALA A 294 -14.30 12.53 -16.19
N ASN A 295 -14.04 11.86 -17.31
CA ASN A 295 -13.45 12.45 -18.52
C ASN A 295 -14.33 13.55 -19.16
N THR A 296 -15.65 13.55 -18.89
CA THR A 296 -16.55 14.61 -19.38
C THR A 296 -16.26 15.97 -18.74
N PHE A 297 -15.74 15.97 -17.50
CA PHE A 297 -15.42 17.18 -16.75
C PHE A 297 -14.02 17.74 -17.06
N VAL A 298 -13.18 16.96 -17.74
CA VAL A 298 -11.81 17.36 -18.10
C VAL A 298 -11.84 18.40 -19.23
N PRO A 299 -11.03 19.48 -19.16
CA PRO A 299 -10.94 20.51 -20.19
C PRO A 299 -10.63 19.95 -21.59
N LYS A 300 -11.29 20.49 -22.62
CA LYS A 300 -11.18 19.98 -24.01
C LYS A 300 -9.82 20.25 -24.63
N ASP A 301 -9.21 21.38 -24.31
CA ASP A 301 -7.89 21.79 -24.76
C ASP A 301 -6.79 20.82 -24.32
N LEU A 302 -6.85 20.33 -23.08
CA LEU A 302 -5.92 19.30 -22.59
C LEU A 302 -6.10 17.98 -23.35
N LYS A 303 -7.35 17.56 -23.57
CA LYS A 303 -7.65 16.33 -24.33
C LYS A 303 -7.16 16.42 -25.77
N THR A 304 -7.37 17.54 -26.46
CA THR A 304 -6.88 17.74 -27.83
C THR A 304 -5.36 17.62 -27.89
N LYS A 305 -4.62 18.28 -26.99
CA LYS A 305 -3.15 18.20 -26.95
C LYS A 305 -2.66 16.77 -26.69
N VAL A 306 -3.26 16.04 -25.76
CA VAL A 306 -2.85 14.65 -25.50
C VAL A 306 -3.24 13.73 -26.66
N ASN A 307 -4.35 13.98 -27.36
CA ASN A 307 -4.71 13.23 -28.57
C ASN A 307 -3.67 13.44 -29.70
N GLU A 308 -3.10 14.64 -29.83
CA GLU A 308 -2.00 14.92 -30.78
C GLU A 308 -0.74 14.13 -30.42
N ILE A 309 -0.41 14.00 -29.13
CA ILE A 309 0.75 13.22 -28.64
C ILE A 309 0.53 11.71 -28.79
N CYS A 310 -0.64 11.21 -28.40
CA CYS A 310 -0.95 9.78 -28.36
C CYS A 310 -1.39 9.21 -29.72
N GLY A 311 -1.90 10.05 -30.62
CA GLY A 311 -2.53 9.64 -31.89
C GLY A 311 -3.86 8.90 -31.72
N GLU A 312 -4.46 8.95 -30.53
CA GLU A 312 -5.72 8.29 -30.18
C GLU A 312 -6.65 9.26 -29.44
N SER A 313 -7.98 9.13 -29.64
CA SER A 313 -8.94 9.92 -28.88
C SER A 313 -9.05 9.42 -27.44
N LEU A 314 -8.85 10.34 -26.49
CA LEU A 314 -9.31 10.27 -25.10
C LEU A 314 -10.84 10.25 -24.99
#